data_AF-A0AAN1UA60-F1
#
_entry.id   AF-A0AAN1UA60-F1
#
_cell.length_a   1.000
_cell.length_b   1.000
_cell.length_c   1.000
_cell.angle_alpha   90.00
_cell.angle_beta   90.00
_cell.angle_gamma   90.00
#
_symmetry.space_group_name_H-M   'P 1'
#
loop_
_entity.id
_entity.type
_entity.pdbx_description
1 polymer ?
#
loop_
_entity_poly.entity_id
_entity_poly.type
_entity_poly.pdbx_seq_one_letter_code
_entity_poly.pdbx_strand_id
1 'polypeptide(L)'
;MPDEIRLTRIPSLAATHAKEAGNFLYHITDAPVASLLLQNGLPLNKRHPLMLTEQNGISAWLAKISEYLHGNASEKAVILRLRRVMVEDALEPDLDHTAEFASNCYLLSGNFNRTIS
;
A
#
# COMPACT_ATOMS: atom_id res chain seq x y z
N MET A 1 -24.57 1.52 1.45
CA MET A 1 -23.63 2.11 0.47
C MET A 1 -22.32 1.39 0.68
N PRO A 2 -21.78 0.62 -0.26
CA PRO A 2 -20.49 -0.02 -0.04
C PRO A 2 -19.45 1.09 0.03
N ASP A 3 -18.69 1.15 1.12
CA ASP A 3 -17.58 2.08 1.29
C ASP A 3 -16.61 1.92 0.10
N GLU A 4 -16.63 2.86 -0.84
CA GLU A 4 -15.61 2.96 -1.88
C GLU A 4 -14.25 3.14 -1.21
N ILE A 5 -13.28 2.29 -1.55
CA ILE A 5 -11.92 2.37 -1.01
C ILE A 5 -11.32 3.72 -1.39
N ARG A 6 -11.36 4.67 -0.44
CA ARG A 6 -10.85 6.02 -0.62
C ARG A 6 -9.33 6.01 -0.50
N LEU A 7 -8.67 5.80 -1.63
CA LEU A 7 -7.24 6.01 -1.76
C LEU A 7 -6.93 7.50 -1.65
N THR A 8 -6.05 7.85 -0.71
CA THR A 8 -5.58 9.22 -0.55
C THR A 8 -4.10 9.28 -0.85
N ARG A 9 -3.70 10.13 -1.79
CA ARG A 9 -2.29 10.44 -2.04
C ARG A 9 -1.76 11.34 -0.94
N ILE A 10 -0.64 10.99 -0.32
CA ILE A 10 0.00 11.82 0.70
C ILE A 10 1.50 11.99 0.41
N PRO A 11 2.08 13.16 0.74
CA PRO A 11 3.52 13.34 0.65
C PRO A 11 4.25 12.43 1.64
N SER A 12 5.45 11.99 1.28
CA SER A 12 6.27 11.05 2.07
C SER A 12 6.46 11.49 3.52
N LEU A 13 6.71 12.78 3.73
CA LEU A 13 6.84 13.36 5.06
C LEU A 13 5.52 13.33 5.89
N ALA A 14 4.36 13.49 5.26
CA ALA A 14 3.10 13.39 5.99
C ALA A 14 2.76 11.94 6.37
N ALA A 15 3.24 10.98 5.58
CA ALA A 15 3.02 9.57 5.82
C ALA A 15 3.79 9.07 7.05
N THR A 16 5.03 9.52 7.25
CA THR A 16 5.87 9.13 8.39
C THR A 16 5.43 9.76 9.72
N HIS A 17 4.64 10.84 9.68
CA HIS A 17 4.15 11.57 10.87
C HIS A 17 2.66 11.37 11.19
N ALA A 18 1.96 10.46 10.50
CA ALA A 18 0.55 10.22 10.75
C ALA A 18 0.31 9.67 12.17
N LYS A 19 -0.55 10.32 12.95
CA LYS A 19 -0.87 9.95 14.35
C LYS A 19 -1.85 8.76 14.46
N GLU A 20 -2.48 8.37 13.34
CA GLU A 20 -3.48 7.31 13.24
C GLU A 20 -2.91 6.02 12.61
N ALA A 21 -1.64 5.72 12.89
CA ALA A 21 -0.86 4.67 12.22
C ALA A 21 -1.52 3.27 12.17
N GLY A 22 -2.33 2.91 13.17
CA GLY A 22 -2.89 1.55 13.29
C GLY A 22 -4.05 1.22 12.33
N ASN A 23 -4.73 2.23 11.79
CA ASN A 23 -5.95 2.02 10.98
C ASN A 23 -5.71 2.17 9.47
N PHE A 24 -4.50 2.56 9.07
CA PHE A 24 -4.17 2.84 7.69
C PHE A 24 -3.01 1.96 7.23
N LEU A 25 -3.11 1.52 5.98
CA LEU A 25 -2.04 0.88 5.24
C LEU A 25 -1.56 1.81 4.14
N TYR A 26 -0.29 1.63 3.79
CA TYR A 26 0.40 2.46 2.84
C TYR A 26 0.92 1.61 1.68
N HIS A 27 0.69 2.08 0.47
CA HIS A 27 1.25 1.52 -0.75
C HIS A 27 2.17 2.56 -1.36
N ILE A 28 3.42 2.17 -1.64
CA ILE A 28 4.40 3.06 -2.26
C ILE A 28 4.62 2.55 -3.68
N THR A 29 4.47 3.45 -4.66
CA THR A 29 4.59 3.12 -6.08
C THR A 29 4.94 4.36 -6.91
N ASP A 30 5.12 4.22 -8.22
CA ASP A 30 5.40 5.32 -9.13
C ASP A 30 4.18 6.22 -9.37
N ALA A 31 4.41 7.51 -9.69
CA ALA A 31 3.36 8.44 -10.07
C ALA A 31 2.35 7.95 -11.13
N PRO A 32 2.75 7.33 -12.26
CA PRO A 32 1.80 6.77 -13.24
C PRO A 32 0.94 5.65 -12.65
N VAL A 33 1.54 4.72 -11.88
CA VAL A 33 0.81 3.61 -11.26
C VAL A 33 -0.14 4.14 -10.20
N ALA A 34 0.32 5.06 -9.35
CA ALA A 34 -0.53 5.68 -8.34
C ALA A 34 -1.73 6.41 -8.94
N SER A 35 -1.54 7.10 -10.06
CA SER A 35 -2.63 7.77 -10.77
C SER A 35 -3.63 6.78 -11.34
N LEU A 36 -3.17 5.61 -11.82
CA LEU A 36 -4.04 4.53 -12.28
C LEU A 36 -4.85 3.93 -11.11
N LEU A 37 -4.20 3.71 -9.96
CA LEU A 37 -4.85 3.20 -8.75
C LEU A 37 -5.89 4.18 -8.19
N LEU A 38 -5.61 5.48 -8.23
CA LEU A 38 -6.56 6.51 -7.80
C LEU A 38 -7.79 6.59 -8.73
N GLN A 39 -7.61 6.32 -10.03
CA GLN A 39 -8.69 6.36 -11.02
C GLN A 39 -9.51 5.07 -11.07
N ASN A 40 -8.84 3.91 -11.03
CA ASN A 40 -9.47 2.60 -11.21
C ASN A 40 -9.74 1.86 -9.89
N GLY A 41 -9.27 2.40 -8.76
CA GLY A 41 -9.26 1.71 -7.47
C GLY A 41 -8.09 0.71 -7.36
N LEU A 42 -8.10 -0.08 -6.28
CA LEU A 42 -7.07 -1.11 -6.04
C LEU A 42 -7.37 -2.36 -6.88
N PRO A 43 -6.54 -2.71 -7.88
CA PRO A 43 -6.65 -3.96 -8.60
C PRO A 43 -6.41 -5.12 -7.63
N LEU A 44 -7.45 -5.91 -7.45
CA LEU A 44 -7.43 -7.15 -6.69
C LEU A 44 -6.95 -8.28 -7.60
N ASN A 45 -5.63 -8.54 -7.61
CA ASN A 45 -5.04 -9.52 -8.51
C ASN A 45 -4.08 -10.47 -7.79
N LYS A 46 -4.41 -11.76 -7.74
CA LYS A 46 -3.56 -12.80 -7.13
C LYS A 46 -2.22 -13.00 -7.83
N ARG A 47 -2.13 -12.70 -9.13
CA ARG A 47 -0.87 -12.84 -9.89
C ARG A 47 0.09 -11.67 -9.64
N HIS A 48 -0.45 -10.52 -9.27
CA HIS A 48 0.31 -9.31 -8.98
C HIS A 48 -0.29 -8.65 -7.72
N PRO A 49 -0.14 -9.28 -6.55
CA PRO A 49 -0.70 -8.75 -5.32
C PRO A 49 -0.08 -7.39 -5.02
N LEU A 50 -0.92 -6.43 -4.63
CA LEU A 50 -0.43 -5.12 -4.22
C LEU A 50 0.12 -5.21 -2.81
N MET A 51 1.40 -4.92 -2.65
CA MET A 51 2.01 -4.96 -1.34
C MET A 51 1.73 -3.67 -0.57
N LEU A 52 1.28 -3.84 0.65
CA LEU A 52 0.86 -2.83 1.60
C LEU A 52 1.74 -2.93 2.84
N THR A 53 2.08 -1.80 3.43
CA THR A 53 2.90 -1.75 4.63
C THR A 53 2.28 -0.83 5.66
N GLU A 54 2.58 -1.08 6.93
CA GLU A 54 2.31 -0.11 7.99
C GLU A 54 3.24 1.11 7.86
N GLN A 55 2.94 2.16 8.61
CA GLN A 55 3.71 3.41 8.59
C GLN A 55 5.21 3.22 8.81
N ASN A 56 5.60 2.23 9.63
CA ASN A 56 7.00 1.96 9.95
C ASN A 56 7.77 1.39 8.74
N GLY A 57 7.11 0.65 7.84
CA GLY A 57 7.75 0.08 6.67
C GLY A 57 7.86 1.04 5.49
N ILE A 58 7.26 2.25 5.57
CA ILE A 58 7.32 3.27 4.51
C ILE A 58 8.78 3.63 4.18
N SER A 59 9.61 3.86 5.18
CA SER A 59 11.00 4.28 4.97
C SER A 59 11.81 3.21 4.24
N ALA A 60 11.61 1.94 4.60
CA ALA A 60 12.31 0.83 3.98
C ALA A 60 11.81 0.59 2.54
N TRP A 61 10.52 0.80 2.29
CA TRP A 61 9.95 0.80 0.94
C TRP A 61 10.47 1.90 0.04
N LEU A 62 10.57 3.13 0.57
CA LEU A 62 11.14 4.25 -0.16
C LEU A 62 12.59 3.98 -0.55
N ALA A 63 13.36 3.35 0.35
CA ALA A 63 14.71 2.90 0.04
C ALA A 63 14.70 1.86 -1.09
N LYS A 64 13.87 0.81 -1.00
CA LYS A 64 13.76 -0.24 -2.03
C LYS A 64 13.35 0.31 -3.39
N ILE A 65 12.35 1.20 -3.45
CA ILE A 65 11.94 1.87 -4.70
C ILE A 65 13.05 2.76 -5.25
N SER A 66 13.84 3.39 -4.37
CA SER A 66 15.01 4.15 -4.79
C SER A 66 16.11 3.29 -5.40
N GLU A 67 16.21 2.01 -5.03
CA GLU A 67 17.12 1.05 -5.65
C GLU A 67 16.59 0.53 -6.99
N TYR A 68 15.27 0.31 -7.10
CA TYR A 68 14.63 -0.18 -8.33
C TYR A 68 14.56 0.86 -9.45
N LEU A 69 14.34 2.12 -9.11
CA LEU A 69 14.28 3.22 -10.05
C LEU A 69 15.66 3.86 -10.14
N HIS A 70 16.46 3.50 -11.14
CA HIS A 70 17.71 4.21 -11.43
C HIS A 70 17.44 5.70 -11.73
N GLY A 71 17.62 6.58 -10.75
CA GLY A 71 17.45 8.04 -10.86
C GLY A 71 16.94 8.71 -9.57
N ASN A 72 16.47 9.97 -9.64
CA ASN A 72 15.80 10.70 -8.54
C ASN A 72 14.42 10.08 -8.21
N ALA A 73 14.41 8.82 -7.80
CA ALA A 73 13.26 8.01 -7.48
C ALA A 73 12.45 8.57 -6.30
N SER A 74 13.14 9.15 -5.31
CA SER A 74 12.52 9.74 -4.12
C SER A 74 11.53 10.86 -4.45
N GLU A 75 11.73 11.60 -5.56
CA GLU A 75 10.81 12.64 -6.01
C GLU A 75 9.60 12.09 -6.81
N LYS A 76 9.70 10.87 -7.33
CA LYS A 76 8.67 10.24 -8.18
C LYS A 76 7.84 9.18 -7.46
N ALA A 77 8.34 8.69 -6.32
CA ALA A 77 7.61 7.77 -5.46
C ALA A 77 6.37 8.46 -4.88
N VAL A 78 5.24 7.80 -5.01
CA VAL A 78 3.94 8.23 -4.53
C VAL A 78 3.48 7.27 -3.47
N ILE A 79 3.09 7.84 -2.33
CA ILE A 79 2.49 7.08 -1.23
C ILE A 79 0.98 7.23 -1.31
N LEU A 80 0.32 6.09 -1.46
CA LEU A 80 -1.11 5.95 -1.33
C LEU A 80 -1.43 5.42 0.06
N ARG A 81 -2.38 6.06 0.71
CA ARG A 81 -2.93 5.66 2.00
C ARG A 81 -4.33 5.12 1.79
N LEU A 82 -4.63 4.00 2.45
CA LEU A 82 -5.96 3.38 2.48
C LEU A 82 -6.29 2.89 3.90
N ARG A 83 -7.59 2.70 4.19
CA ARG A 83 -8.02 2.15 5.47
C ARG A 83 -7.87 0.64 5.48
N ARG A 84 -7.24 0.10 6.53
CA ARG A 84 -7.08 -1.35 6.74
C ARG A 84 -8.42 -2.08 6.71
N VAL A 85 -9.42 -1.52 7.39
CA VAL A 85 -10.76 -2.12 7.51
C VAL A 85 -11.51 -2.33 6.19
N MET A 86 -11.07 -1.68 5.12
CA MET A 86 -11.71 -1.81 3.80
C MET A 86 -11.13 -2.94 2.97
N VAL A 87 -9.93 -3.40 3.34
CA VAL A 87 -9.18 -4.41 2.62
C VAL A 87 -8.85 -5.61 3.48
N GLU A 88 -9.12 -5.57 4.80
CA GLU A 88 -8.71 -6.60 5.76
C GLU A 88 -9.11 -8.02 5.36
N ASP A 89 -10.29 -8.21 4.78
CA ASP A 89 -10.77 -9.49 4.26
C ASP A 89 -9.95 -10.02 3.07
N ALA A 90 -9.26 -9.15 2.35
CA ALA A 90 -8.44 -9.45 1.18
C ALA A 90 -6.93 -9.26 1.44
N LEU A 91 -6.52 -8.98 2.68
CA LEU A 91 -5.13 -8.89 3.09
C LEU A 91 -4.59 -10.27 3.45
N GLU A 92 -3.46 -10.61 2.87
CA GLU A 92 -2.67 -11.77 3.27
C GLU A 92 -1.38 -11.27 3.97
N PRO A 93 -1.00 -11.81 5.13
CA PRO A 93 0.25 -11.42 5.79
C PRO A 93 1.45 -11.90 4.97
N ASP A 94 2.44 -11.02 4.80
CA ASP A 94 3.69 -11.30 4.09
C ASP A 94 4.86 -11.37 5.07
N LEU A 95 5.24 -12.58 5.46
CA LEU A 95 6.29 -12.81 6.45
C LEU A 95 7.69 -12.48 5.92
N ASP A 96 7.92 -12.66 4.61
CA ASP A 96 9.22 -12.39 4.00
C ASP A 96 9.54 -10.90 4.07
N HIS A 97 8.62 -10.07 3.59
CA HIS A 97 8.80 -8.63 3.61
C HIS A 97 8.63 -8.02 5.00
N THR A 98 7.84 -8.66 5.87
CA THR A 98 7.76 -8.23 7.28
C THR A 98 9.12 -8.33 7.98
N ALA A 99 9.87 -9.39 7.69
CA ALA A 99 11.24 -9.54 8.19
C ALA A 99 12.21 -8.54 7.51
N GLU A 100 12.09 -8.35 6.20
CA GLU A 100 12.94 -7.43 5.43
C GLU A 100 12.80 -5.97 5.89
N PHE A 101 11.58 -5.52 6.14
CA PHE A 101 11.29 -4.13 6.50
C PHE A 101 11.12 -3.87 7.99
N ALA A 102 11.26 -4.90 8.83
CA ALA A 102 10.99 -4.86 10.26
C ALA A 102 9.61 -4.22 10.60
N SER A 103 8.62 -4.42 9.72
CA SER A 103 7.29 -3.82 9.82
C SER A 103 6.27 -4.73 9.17
N ASN A 104 5.07 -4.83 9.74
CA ASN A 104 4.02 -5.68 9.19
C ASN A 104 3.70 -5.29 7.75
N CYS A 105 3.94 -6.25 6.85
CA CYS A 105 3.63 -6.14 5.44
C CYS A 105 2.51 -7.11 5.09
N TYR A 106 1.68 -6.65 4.16
CA TYR A 106 0.49 -7.35 3.73
C TYR A 106 0.41 -7.35 2.21
N LEU A 107 -0.11 -8.41 1.64
CA LEU A 107 -0.36 -8.57 0.22
C LEU A 107 -1.86 -8.47 -0.02
N LEU A 108 -2.27 -7.51 -0.84
CA LEU A 108 -3.63 -7.37 -1.32
C LEU A 108 -3.79 -8.17 -2.60
N SER A 109 -4.11 -9.45 -2.45
CA SER A 109 -4.24 -10.41 -3.55
C SER A 109 -5.68 -10.56 -4.05
N GLY A 110 -6.65 -9.90 -3.40
CA GLY A 110 -8.02 -9.91 -3.88
C GLY A 110 -8.77 -11.21 -3.62
N ASN A 111 -8.40 -11.95 -2.58
CA ASN A 111 -9.20 -13.07 -2.12
C ASN A 111 -10.47 -12.55 -1.43
N PHE A 112 -11.33 -11.86 -2.18
CA PHE A 112 -12.69 -11.50 -1.75
C PHE A 112 -13.46 -12.81 -1.63
N ASN A 113 -13.32 -13.50 -0.51
CA ASN A 113 -14.25 -14.54 -0.11
C ASN A 113 -15.53 -13.88 0.42
N ARG A 114 -16.10 -12.94 -0.33
CA ARG A 114 -17.51 -12.59 -0.16
C ARG A 114 -18.30 -13.68 -0.88
N THR A 115 -18.55 -14.76 -0.15
CA THR A 115 -19.81 -15.50 -0.31
C THR A 115 -20.91 -14.50 0.05
N ILE A 116 -21.41 -13.76 -0.93
CA ILE A 116 -22.69 -13.07 -0.80
C ILE A 116 -23.72 -14.15 -1.07
N SER A 117 -24.24 -14.72 0.02
CA SER A 117 -25.42 -15.60 0.01
C SER A 117 -26.69 -14.81 -0.26
#